data_AF-A0A554L1W7-F1
#
_entry.id   AF-A0A554L1W7-F1
#
_cell.length_a   1.000
_cell.length_b   1.000
_cell.length_c   1.000
_cell.angle_alpha   90.00
_cell.angle_beta   90.00
_cell.angle_gamma   90.00
#
_symmetry.space_group_name_H-M   'P 1'
#
loop_
_entity.id
_entity.type
_entity.pdbx_description
1 polymer ?
#
loop_
_entity_poly.entity_id
_entity_poly.type
_entity_poly.pdbx_seq_one_letter_code
_entity_poly.pdbx_strand_id
1 'polypeptide(L)'
;MDPVAQAVSNIIKEQQAIIGPVALDQAKKVSGLEVSSADDIKVSGNKKEVLGNLVNQYSKLFGKASIEVCKEAIEPLSDKIPASDIPDILKN
;
A
#
# COMPACT_ATOMS: atom_id res chain seq x y z
N MET A 1 13.75 -6.38 -3.78
CA MET A 1 12.53 -6.51 -2.97
C MET A 1 11.42 -7.03 -3.89
N ASP A 2 10.48 -7.82 -3.38
CA ASP A 2 9.28 -8.22 -4.14
C ASP A 2 8.53 -6.95 -4.63
N PRO A 3 8.01 -6.91 -5.88
CA PRO A 3 7.36 -5.70 -6.43
C PRO A 3 6.16 -5.21 -5.61
N VAL A 4 5.40 -6.12 -4.99
CA VAL A 4 4.27 -5.77 -4.15
C VAL A 4 4.75 -5.25 -2.79
N ALA A 5 5.78 -5.85 -2.20
CA ALA A 5 6.42 -5.28 -1.00
C ALA A 5 6.98 -3.87 -1.26
N GLN A 6 7.54 -3.62 -2.45
CA GLN A 6 7.99 -2.28 -2.85
C GLN A 6 6.80 -1.31 -3.02
N ALA A 7 5.68 -1.77 -3.58
CA ALA A 7 4.46 -0.97 -3.69
C ALA A 7 3.92 -0.58 -2.31
N VAL A 8 3.88 -1.53 -1.36
CA VAL A 8 3.51 -1.27 0.03
C VAL A 8 4.46 -0.24 0.66
N SER A 9 5.77 -0.36 0.43
CA SER A 9 6.77 0.61 0.91
C SER A 9 6.46 2.02 0.43
N ASN A 10 6.24 2.17 -0.89
CA ASN A 10 5.94 3.45 -1.50
C ASN A 10 4.64 4.04 -0.95
N ILE A 11 3.56 3.24 -0.88
CA ILE A 11 2.27 3.67 -0.32
C ILE A 11 2.45 4.17 1.11
N ILE A 12 3.16 3.43 1.97
CA ILE A 12 3.36 3.85 3.37
C ILE A 12 4.09 5.18 3.43
N LYS A 13 5.13 5.39 2.61
CA LYS A 13 5.92 6.64 2.57
C LYS A 13 5.08 7.83 2.11
N GLU A 14 4.33 7.68 1.03
CA GLU A 14 3.47 8.74 0.51
C GLU A 14 2.36 9.10 1.52
N GLN A 15 1.72 8.09 2.12
CA GLN A 15 0.74 8.34 3.18
C GLN A 15 1.41 9.01 4.39
N GLN A 16 2.60 8.58 4.80
CA GLN A 16 3.33 9.18 5.91
C GLN A 16 3.65 10.65 5.68
N ALA A 17 3.89 11.08 4.45
CA ALA A 17 4.09 12.49 4.10
C ALA A 17 2.82 13.34 4.31
N ILE A 18 1.63 12.73 4.26
CA ILE A 18 0.34 13.41 4.36
C ILE A 18 -0.24 13.32 5.78
N ILE A 19 -0.35 12.10 6.32
CA ILE A 19 -1.01 11.83 7.61
C ILE A 19 -0.02 11.66 8.77
N GLY A 20 1.29 11.75 8.48
CA GLY A 20 2.34 11.65 9.48
C GLY A 20 2.62 10.20 9.94
N PRO A 21 3.30 10.02 11.10
CA PRO A 21 3.82 8.72 11.54
C PRO A 21 2.74 7.64 11.75
N VAL A 22 1.47 8.06 11.94
CA VAL A 22 0.33 7.14 12.04
C VAL A 22 0.18 6.24 10.81
N ALA A 23 0.73 6.64 9.65
CA ALA A 23 0.68 5.82 8.45
C ALA A 23 1.29 4.43 8.67
N LEU A 24 2.40 4.34 9.42
CA LEU A 24 3.05 3.09 9.73
C LEU A 24 2.19 2.22 10.67
N ASP A 25 1.54 2.85 11.66
CA ASP A 25 0.64 2.17 12.59
C ASP A 25 -0.60 1.62 11.90
N GLN A 26 -1.08 2.28 10.84
CA GLN A 26 -2.18 1.75 10.03
C GLN A 26 -1.74 0.55 9.18
N ALA A 27 -0.56 0.61 8.56
CA ALA A 27 -0.05 -0.50 7.76
C ALA A 27 0.11 -1.79 8.58
N LYS A 28 0.59 -1.66 9.83
CA LYS A 28 0.74 -2.78 10.78
C LYS A 28 -0.59 -3.47 11.14
N LYS A 29 -1.74 -2.85 10.87
CA LYS A 29 -3.07 -3.43 11.15
C LYS A 29 -3.61 -4.27 9.98
N VAL A 30 -2.92 -4.28 8.84
CA VAL A 30 -3.35 -4.99 7.65
C VAL A 30 -2.91 -6.45 7.73
N SER A 31 -3.87 -7.36 7.74
CA SER A 31 -3.59 -8.79 7.69
C SER A 31 -2.78 -9.14 6.44
N GLY A 32 -1.72 -9.94 6.63
CA GLY A 32 -0.79 -10.31 5.56
C GLY A 32 0.36 -9.33 5.35
N LEU A 33 0.45 -8.25 6.15
CA LEU A 33 1.63 -7.39 6.23
C LEU A 33 2.36 -7.54 7.56
N GLU A 34 3.66 -7.82 7.48
CA GLU A 34 4.60 -7.58 8.57
C GLU A 34 5.42 -6.35 8.23
N VAL A 35 5.31 -5.30 9.05
CA VAL A 35 5.96 -4.00 8.80
C VAL A 35 6.79 -3.62 10.02
N SER A 36 8.11 -3.74 9.92
CA SER A 36 9.05 -3.23 10.93
C SER A 36 9.29 -1.73 10.73
N SER A 37 9.46 -1.34 9.47
CA SER A 37 9.63 0.05 9.01
C SER A 37 9.11 0.17 7.57
N ALA A 38 9.07 1.38 7.02
CA ALA A 38 8.69 1.58 5.61
C ALA A 38 9.68 0.92 4.63
N ASP A 39 10.89 0.57 5.05
CA ASP A 39 11.92 -0.09 4.24
C ASP A 39 12.03 -1.59 4.51
N ASP A 40 11.38 -2.09 5.56
CA ASP A 40 11.37 -3.51 5.96
C ASP A 40 9.93 -4.02 6.05
N ILE A 41 9.47 -4.57 4.91
CA ILE A 41 8.12 -5.06 4.69
C ILE A 41 8.19 -6.50 4.19
N LYS A 42 7.36 -7.36 4.79
CA LYS A 42 7.08 -8.69 4.26
C LYS A 42 5.59 -8.81 3.96
N VAL A 43 5.30 -9.32 2.77
CA VAL A 43 3.94 -9.56 2.28
C VAL A 43 3.70 -11.05 2.25
N SER A 44 2.63 -11.50 2.89
CA SER A 44 2.23 -12.91 2.95
C SER A 44 0.79 -13.10 2.48
N GLY A 45 0.50 -14.26 1.90
CA GLY A 45 -0.84 -14.59 1.41
C GLY A 45 -1.17 -13.98 0.04
N ASN A 46 -2.44 -13.60 -0.15
CA ASN A 46 -2.93 -13.04 -1.41
C ASN A 46 -2.51 -11.57 -1.57
N LYS A 47 -1.54 -11.32 -2.46
CA LYS A 47 -0.98 -9.98 -2.72
C LYS A 47 -2.03 -8.94 -3.13
N LYS A 48 -2.99 -9.31 -3.99
CA LYS A 48 -4.08 -8.42 -4.43
C LYS A 48 -4.93 -7.96 -3.24
N GLU A 49 -5.30 -8.89 -2.38
CA GLU A 49 -6.09 -8.62 -1.18
C GLU A 49 -5.31 -7.77 -0.19
N VAL A 50 -4.03 -8.07 0.03
CA VAL A 50 -3.17 -7.30 0.95
C VAL A 50 -3.03 -5.85 0.51
N LEU A 51 -2.71 -5.60 -0.77
CA LEU A 51 -2.66 -4.26 -1.35
C LEU A 51 -4.01 -3.55 -1.22
N GLY A 52 -5.12 -4.22 -1.56
CA GLY A 52 -6.46 -3.65 -1.44
C GLY A 52 -6.83 -3.28 0.00
N ASN A 53 -6.48 -4.13 0.95
CA ASN A 53 -6.74 -3.90 2.37
C ASN A 53 -5.91 -2.74 2.92
N LEU A 54 -4.66 -2.58 2.47
CA LEU A 54 -3.84 -1.42 2.83
C LEU A 54 -4.47 -0.11 2.37
N VAL A 55 -4.88 -0.04 1.09
CA VAL A 55 -5.55 1.15 0.55
C VAL A 55 -6.84 1.45 1.30
N ASN A 56 -7.65 0.42 1.56
CA ASN A 56 -8.88 0.55 2.35
C ASN A 56 -8.62 0.98 3.80
N GLN A 57 -7.48 0.61 4.38
CA GLN A 57 -7.14 1.04 5.73
C GLN A 57 -6.83 2.55 5.77
N TYR A 58 -6.15 3.08 4.75
CA TYR A 58 -5.90 4.52 4.62
C TYR A 58 -7.14 5.32 4.22
N SER A 59 -7.98 4.79 3.31
CA SER A 59 -9.20 5.48 2.88
C SER A 59 -10.19 5.74 4.03
N LYS A 60 -10.14 4.95 5.11
CA LYS A 60 -10.92 5.22 6.34
C LYS A 60 -10.52 6.50 7.06
N LEU A 61 -9.30 7.00 6.85
CA LEU A 61 -8.80 8.21 7.51
C LEU A 61 -9.04 9.47 6.69
N PHE A 62 -8.79 9.43 5.37
CA PHE A 62 -8.83 10.61 4.50
C PHE A 62 -9.61 10.40 3.19
N GLY A 63 -10.45 9.36 3.14
CA GLY A 63 -11.39 9.11 2.06
C GLY A 63 -10.71 8.91 0.71
N LYS A 64 -11.27 9.55 -0.32
CA LYS A 64 -10.80 9.43 -1.70
C LYS A 64 -9.38 9.98 -1.91
N ALA A 65 -8.98 11.01 -1.15
CA ALA A 65 -7.63 11.58 -1.29
C ALA A 65 -6.55 10.54 -0.98
N SER A 66 -6.74 9.71 0.04
CA SER A 66 -5.83 8.61 0.34
C SER A 66 -5.75 7.58 -0.80
N ILE A 67 -6.83 7.34 -1.52
CA ILE A 67 -6.85 6.38 -2.65
C ILE A 67 -6.00 6.93 -3.81
N GLU A 68 -6.17 8.20 -4.17
CA GLU A 68 -5.40 8.81 -5.26
C GLU A 68 -3.91 8.82 -4.97
N VAL A 69 -3.53 9.15 -3.73
CA VAL A 69 -2.12 9.08 -3.28
C VAL A 69 -1.58 7.65 -3.39
N CYS A 70 -2.39 6.64 -3.05
CA CYS A 70 -1.97 5.24 -3.23
C CYS A 70 -1.80 4.86 -4.70
N LYS A 71 -2.59 5.41 -5.62
CA LYS A 71 -2.44 5.17 -7.07
C LYS A 71 -1.14 5.78 -7.57
N GLU A 72 -0.85 7.04 -7.23
CA GLU A 72 0.40 7.72 -7.58
C GLU A 72 1.62 6.96 -7.03
N ALA A 73 1.53 6.42 -5.80
CA ALA A 73 2.61 5.67 -5.18
C ALA A 73 3.00 4.37 -5.92
N ILE A 74 2.05 3.75 -6.63
CA ILE A 74 2.29 2.49 -7.35
C ILE A 74 2.55 2.69 -8.85
N GLU A 75 2.26 3.85 -9.41
CA GLU A 75 2.45 4.16 -10.83
C GLU A 75 3.88 3.83 -11.33
N PRO A 76 4.96 4.16 -10.61
CA PRO A 76 6.33 3.80 -11.04
C PRO A 76 6.63 2.29 -11.06
N LEU A 77 5.72 1.48 -10.51
CA LEU A 77 5.85 0.03 -10.37
C LEU A 77 4.78 -0.74 -11.17
N SER A 78 3.88 -0.05 -11.90
CA SER A 78 2.77 -0.69 -12.62
C SER A 78 3.23 -1.79 -13.58
N ASP A 79 4.38 -1.60 -14.23
CA ASP A 79 4.94 -2.55 -15.19
C ASP A 79 5.65 -3.74 -14.50
N LYS A 80 5.92 -3.64 -13.21
CA LYS A 80 6.65 -4.64 -12.41
C LYS A 80 5.72 -5.50 -11.56
N ILE A 81 4.50 -5.05 -11.31
CA ILE A 81 3.50 -5.78 -10.54
C ILE A 81 2.59 -6.52 -11.53
N PRO A 82 2.40 -7.85 -11.41
CA PRO A 82 1.43 -8.56 -12.22
C PRO A 82 0.05 -7.91 -12.12
N ALA A 83 -0.64 -7.72 -13.24
CA ALA A 83 -1.97 -7.10 -13.24
C ALA A 83 -3.00 -7.88 -12.39
N SER A 84 -2.78 -9.17 -12.15
CA SER A 84 -3.56 -10.01 -11.23
C SER A 84 -3.42 -9.58 -9.77
N ASP A 85 -2.29 -8.97 -9.41
CA ASP A 85 -1.94 -8.57 -8.05
C ASP A 85 -2.31 -7.11 -7.76
N ILE A 86 -2.73 -6.35 -8.78
CA ILE A 86 -3.22 -4.98 -8.62
C ILE A 86 -4.72 -5.01 -8.30
N PRO A 87 -5.15 -4.51 -7.13
CA PRO A 87 -6.55 -4.41 -6.77
C PRO A 87 -7.29 -3.37 -7.61
N ASP A 88 -8.58 -3.59 -7.84
CA ASP A 88 -9.37 -2.74 -8.75
C ASP A 88 -9.48 -1.28 -8.27
N ILE A 89 -9.38 -1.04 -6.95
CA ILE A 89 -9.33 0.31 -6.36
C ILE A 89 -8.09 1.13 -6.77
N LEU A 90 -7.03 0.46 -7.24
CA LEU A 90 -5.78 1.07 -7.71
C LEU A 90 -5.66 1.08 -9.23
N LYS A 91 -6.65 0.55 -9.96
CA LYS A 91 -6.69 0.64 -11.42
C LYS A 91 -7.26 2.00 -11.81
N ASN A 92 -6.62 2.65 -12.78
CA ASN A 92 -7.18 3.81 -13.48
C ASN A 92 -8.06 3.36 -14.63
#